data_AF-A0A4P6JQW9-F1
#
_entry.id   AF-A0A4P6JQW9-F1
#
_cell.length_a   1.000
_cell.length_b   1.000
_cell.length_c   1.000
_cell.angle_alpha   90.00
_cell.angle_beta   90.00
_cell.angle_gamma   90.00
#
_symmetry.space_group_name_H-M   'P 1'
#
loop_
_entity.id
_entity.type
_entity.pdbx_description
1 polymer ?
#
loop_
_entity_poly.entity_id
_entity_poly.type
_entity_poly.pdbx_seq_one_letter_code
_entity_poly.pdbx_strand_id
1 'polypeptide(L)'
;MTFHSQNEFSIPEETARVACAAYPKGNLYMQMHIALGTIYQDEAFAHFFPQNGRPAEAPWRLAFITVVQFLEGLPDRQAADAVRGRIDLKYALG
;
A
#
# COMPACT_ATOMS: atom_id res chain seq x y z
N MET A 1 -0.77 -18.32 7.11
CA MET A 1 -0.43 -17.00 7.70
C MET A 1 -1.65 -16.52 8.48
N THR A 2 -1.49 -15.76 9.55
CA THR A 2 -2.59 -15.21 10.37
C THR A 2 -2.61 -13.71 10.24
N PHE A 3 -3.81 -13.16 10.18
CA PHE A 3 -4.01 -11.74 10.09
C PHE A 3 -4.02 -11.12 11.49
N HIS A 4 -3.16 -10.14 11.70
CA HIS A 4 -3.15 -9.28 12.89
C HIS A 4 -3.38 -7.85 12.40
N SER A 5 -4.55 -7.28 12.70
CA SER A 5 -4.86 -5.88 12.35
C SER A 5 -3.83 -4.97 13.02
N GLN A 6 -3.09 -4.22 12.20
CA GLN A 6 -2.18 -3.19 12.70
C GLN A 6 -2.86 -1.85 12.47
N ASN A 7 -3.53 -1.34 13.51
CA ASN A 7 -4.37 -0.15 13.41
C ASN A 7 -3.57 1.17 13.37
N GLU A 8 -2.24 1.12 13.28
CA GLU A 8 -1.33 2.26 13.28
C GLU A 8 -0.43 2.22 12.03
N PHE A 9 -0.99 2.54 10.87
CA PHE A 9 -0.19 2.79 9.67
C PHE A 9 0.00 4.30 9.49
N SER A 10 1.12 4.82 10.00
CA SER A 10 1.55 6.19 9.73
C SER A 10 2.65 6.17 8.66
N ILE A 11 2.52 7.00 7.63
CA ILE A 11 3.61 7.23 6.68
C ILE A 11 4.82 7.76 7.47
N PRO A 12 6.00 7.12 7.40
CA PRO A 12 7.20 7.64 8.04
C PRO A 12 7.49 9.07 7.57
N GLU A 13 7.85 9.96 8.50
CA GLU A 13 8.06 11.38 8.21
C GLU A 13 9.05 11.60 7.06
N GLU A 14 10.13 10.82 7.02
CA GLU A 14 11.14 10.90 5.96
C GLU A 14 10.59 10.47 4.59
N THR A 15 9.74 9.44 4.54
CA THR A 15 9.05 9.03 3.31
C THR A 15 8.13 10.15 2.82
N ALA A 16 7.38 10.77 3.73
CA ALA A 16 6.52 11.91 3.40
C ALA A 16 7.32 13.11 2.87
N ARG A 17 8.41 13.45 3.56
CA ARG A 17 9.30 14.56 3.17
C ARG A 17 9.87 14.36 1.76
N VAL A 18 10.41 13.17 1.47
CA VAL A 18 10.99 12.87 0.16
C VAL A 18 9.92 12.78 -0.93
N ALA A 19 8.77 12.17 -0.64
CA ALA A 19 7.67 12.08 -1.61
C ALA A 19 7.12 13.46 -1.98
N CYS A 20 6.88 14.33 -1.00
CA CYS A 20 6.42 15.70 -1.24
C CYS A 20 7.48 16.54 -1.97
N ALA A 21 8.77 16.32 -1.71
CA ALA A 21 9.84 16.99 -2.45
C ALA A 21 9.95 16.51 -3.91
N ALA A 22 9.79 15.21 -4.16
CA ALA A 22 9.83 14.62 -5.49
C ALA A 22 8.58 14.95 -6.32
N TYR A 23 7.42 15.07 -5.67
CA TYR A 23 6.12 15.37 -6.28
C TYR A 23 5.43 16.56 -5.58
N PRO A 24 5.88 17.82 -5.77
CA PRO A 24 5.36 18.98 -5.04
C PRO A 24 3.88 19.28 -5.27
N LYS A 25 3.32 18.86 -6.41
CA LYS A 25 1.88 18.99 -6.72
C LYS A 25 1.08 17.75 -6.33
N GLY A 26 1.73 16.76 -5.72
CA GLY A 26 1.24 15.40 -5.57
C GLY A 26 1.20 14.64 -6.89
N ASN A 27 0.71 13.40 -6.83
CA ASN A 27 0.39 12.59 -7.99
C ASN A 27 -0.82 11.69 -7.70
N LEU A 28 -1.24 10.90 -8.69
CA LEU A 28 -2.39 10.01 -8.57
C LEU A 28 -2.27 9.07 -7.36
N TYR A 29 -1.10 8.48 -7.12
CA TYR A 29 -0.89 7.50 -6.05
C TYR A 29 -0.94 8.13 -4.66
N MET A 30 -0.35 9.32 -4.50
CA MET A 30 -0.45 10.09 -3.25
C MET A 30 -1.90 10.50 -2.96
N GLN A 31 -2.69 10.84 -3.99
CA GLN A 31 -4.12 11.13 -3.84
C GLN A 31 -4.94 9.86 -3.54
N MET A 32 -4.61 8.76 -4.21
CA MET A 32 -5.22 7.45 -3.98
C MET A 32 -5.03 6.97 -2.55
N HIS A 33 -3.87 7.22 -1.92
CA HIS A 33 -3.68 6.92 -0.49
C HIS A 33 -4.75 7.59 0.38
N ILE A 34 -4.99 8.89 0.16
CA ILE A 34 -5.99 9.66 0.91
C ILE A 34 -7.40 9.14 0.63
N ALA A 35 -7.71 8.85 -0.64
CA ALA A 35 -9.04 8.42 -1.06
C ALA A 35 -9.35 6.95 -0.69
N LEU A 36 -8.35 6.07 -0.69
CA LEU A 36 -8.50 4.64 -0.48
C LEU A 36 -8.19 4.19 0.94
N GLY A 37 -7.53 5.03 1.77
CA GLY A 37 -7.32 4.78 3.20
C GLY A 37 -8.61 4.53 3.98
N THR A 38 -9.78 4.90 3.42
CA THR A 38 -11.10 4.60 3.97
C THR A 38 -11.75 3.32 3.42
N ILE A 39 -11.31 2.81 2.27
CA ILE A 39 -11.93 1.66 1.58
C ILE A 39 -11.19 0.36 1.92
N TYR A 40 -9.89 0.46 2.15
CA TYR A 40 -8.99 -0.66 2.35
C TYR A 40 -8.72 -0.90 3.83
N GLN A 41 -9.78 -1.31 4.52
CA GLN A 41 -9.70 -1.68 5.92
C GLN A 41 -9.26 -3.14 6.08
N ASP A 42 -8.35 -3.33 7.01
CA ASP A 42 -7.72 -4.59 7.38
C ASP A 42 -8.77 -5.67 7.73
N GLU A 43 -9.87 -5.25 8.37
CA GLU A 43 -11.01 -6.09 8.76
C GLU A 43 -11.74 -6.70 7.56
N ALA A 44 -11.78 -6.01 6.42
CA ALA A 44 -12.44 -6.50 5.21
C ALA A 44 -11.76 -7.78 4.68
N PHE A 45 -10.47 -7.97 4.98
CA PHE A 45 -9.68 -9.11 4.51
C PHE A 45 -9.49 -10.20 5.58
N ALA A 46 -9.87 -9.94 6.83
CA ALA A 46 -9.62 -10.85 7.96
C ALA A 46 -10.15 -12.28 7.72
N HIS A 47 -11.28 -12.40 7.01
CA HIS A 47 -11.91 -13.69 6.70
C HIS A 47 -11.10 -14.60 5.76
N PHE A 48 -10.08 -14.07 5.06
CA PHE A 48 -9.19 -14.87 4.22
C PHE A 48 -8.06 -15.56 4.99
N PHE A 49 -7.87 -15.22 6.27
CA PHE A 49 -6.73 -15.70 7.06
C PHE A 49 -7.17 -16.60 8.22
N PRO A 50 -6.50 -17.76 8.43
CA PRO A 50 -6.73 -18.58 9.61
C PRO A 50 -6.31 -17.86 10.90
N GLN A 51 -6.99 -18.17 12.00
CA GLN A 51 -6.72 -17.59 13.32
C GLN A 51 -5.34 -17.96 13.90
N ASN A 52 -4.73 -19.05 13.42
CA ASN A 52 -3.44 -19.55 13.89
C ASN A 52 -2.43 -19.72 12.73
N GLY A 53 -1.21 -19.20 12.90
CA GLY A 53 -0.22 -19.13 11.84
C GLY A 53 0.77 -17.98 11.97
N ARG A 54 1.73 -17.89 11.02
CA ARG A 54 2.71 -16.78 10.96
C ARG A 54 2.05 -15.47 10.55
N PRO A 55 2.45 -14.30 11.09
CA PRO A 55 1.88 -13.01 10.70
C PRO A 55 1.92 -12.80 9.18
N ALA A 56 0.79 -12.36 8.63
CA ALA A 56 0.69 -11.88 7.25
C ALA A 56 1.04 -10.38 7.18
N GLU A 57 1.53 -9.93 6.03
CA GLU A 57 1.51 -8.51 5.69
C GLU A 57 0.07 -8.01 5.56
N ALA A 58 -0.12 -6.71 5.76
CA ALA A 58 -1.42 -6.05 5.68
C ALA A 58 -2.07 -6.31 4.30
N PRO A 59 -3.18 -7.06 4.21
CA PRO A 59 -3.71 -7.56 2.94
C PRO A 59 -4.12 -6.45 1.97
N TRP A 60 -4.52 -5.30 2.52
CA TRP A 60 -4.90 -4.15 1.73
C TRP A 60 -3.76 -3.57 0.89
N ARG A 61 -2.50 -3.68 1.34
CA ARG A 61 -1.33 -3.24 0.58
C ARG A 61 -1.20 -4.01 -0.73
N LEU A 62 -1.45 -5.32 -0.67
CA LEU A 62 -1.46 -6.17 -1.87
C LEU A 62 -2.65 -5.81 -2.78
N ALA A 63 -3.84 -5.57 -2.22
CA ALA A 63 -4.99 -5.10 -2.99
C ALA A 63 -4.75 -3.74 -3.66
N PHE A 64 -4.04 -2.82 -3.00
CA PHE A 64 -3.63 -1.57 -3.61
C PHE A 64 -2.66 -1.80 -4.78
N ILE A 65 -1.67 -2.68 -4.60
CA ILE A 65 -0.68 -3.00 -5.65
C ILE A 65 -1.35 -3.62 -6.88
N THR A 66 -2.41 -4.43 -6.73
CA THR A 66 -3.14 -4.96 -7.90
C THR A 66 -3.88 -3.87 -8.67
N VAL A 67 -4.37 -2.82 -8.01
CA VAL A 67 -4.91 -1.64 -8.71
C VAL A 67 -3.81 -0.92 -9.47
N VAL A 68 -2.62 -0.73 -8.87
CA VAL A 68 -1.47 -0.11 -9.56
C VAL A 68 -1.04 -0.94 -10.77
N GLN A 69 -0.95 -2.27 -10.63
CA GLN A 69 -0.67 -3.20 -11.73
C GLN A 69 -1.64 -3.01 -12.89
N PHE A 70 -2.94 -2.95 -12.60
CA PHE A 70 -3.97 -2.75 -13.59
C PHE A 70 -3.88 -1.39 -14.28
N LEU A 71 -3.72 -0.31 -13.50
CA LEU A 71 -3.64 1.06 -14.02
C LEU A 71 -2.43 1.27 -14.94
N GLU A 72 -1.29 0.66 -14.61
CA GLU A 72 -0.04 0.81 -15.37
C GLU A 72 0.20 -0.32 -16.38
N GLY A 73 -0.67 -1.33 -16.44
CA GLY A 73 -0.50 -2.49 -17.33
C GLY A 73 0.75 -3.32 -17.01
N LEU A 74 1.15 -3.38 -15.74
CA LEU A 74 2.39 -4.03 -15.32
C LEU A 74 2.17 -5.52 -14.98
N PRO A 75 3.07 -6.43 -15.43
CA PRO A 75 3.12 -7.77 -14.90
C PRO A 75 3.61 -7.77 -13.45
N ASP A 76 3.32 -8.84 -12.71
CA ASP A 76 3.58 -8.94 -11.26
C ASP A 76 4.99 -8.51 -10.84
N ARG A 77 6.02 -8.99 -11.54
CA ARG A 77 7.41 -8.65 -11.23
C ARG A 77 7.71 -7.16 -11.42
N GLN A 78 7.18 -6.56 -12.48
CA GLN A 78 7.42 -5.14 -12.74
C GLN A 78 6.69 -4.26 -11.73
N ALA A 79 5.51 -4.66 -11.26
CA ALA A 79 4.84 -3.95 -10.19
C ALA A 79 5.59 -4.08 -8.84
N ALA A 80 6.13 -5.25 -8.54
CA ALA A 80 7.02 -5.40 -7.37
C ALA A 80 8.26 -4.51 -7.49
N ASP A 81 8.87 -4.44 -8.68
CA ASP A 81 10.00 -3.55 -8.95
C ASP A 81 9.60 -2.06 -8.88
N ALA A 82 8.39 -1.70 -9.31
CA ALA A 82 7.85 -0.36 -9.20
C ALA A 82 7.71 0.06 -7.73
N VAL A 83 7.12 -0.79 -6.88
CA VAL A 83 7.02 -0.55 -5.43
C VAL A 83 8.41 -0.41 -4.79
N ARG A 84 9.39 -1.23 -5.23
CA ARG A 84 10.77 -1.14 -4.75
C ARG A 84 11.44 0.19 -5.11
N GLY A 85 11.22 0.68 -6.34
CA GLY A 85 11.93 1.83 -6.90
C GLY A 85 11.27 3.20 -6.67
N ARG A 86 9.96 3.25 -6.46
CA ARG A 86 9.18 4.50 -6.53
C ARG A 86 8.73 4.99 -5.15
N ILE A 87 9.13 6.22 -4.81
CA ILE A 87 8.82 6.81 -3.50
C ILE A 87 7.33 7.14 -3.33
N ASP A 88 6.63 7.47 -4.42
CA ASP A 88 5.19 7.72 -4.42
C ASP A 88 4.36 6.48 -4.10
N LEU A 89 4.79 5.30 -4.59
CA LEU A 89 4.12 4.04 -4.24
C LEU A 89 4.40 3.64 -2.79
N LYS A 90 5.62 3.87 -2.29
CA LYS A 90 5.94 3.65 -0.87
C LYS A 90 5.13 4.59 0.02
N TYR A 91 5.03 5.85 -0.34
CA TYR A 91 4.18 6.83 0.34
C TYR A 91 2.73 6.35 0.39
N ALA A 92 2.21 5.83 -0.71
CA ALA A 92 0.83 5.37 -0.77
C ALA A 92 0.55 4.11 0.07
N LEU A 93 1.57 3.30 0.34
CA LEU A 93 1.45 2.06 1.12
C LEU A 93 1.64 2.24 2.64
N GLY A 94 2.01 3.44 3.09
CA GLY A 94 2.28 3.73 4.51
C GLY A 94 3.61 3.16 4.96
#